data_AF-A0A4V1RXC8-F1
#
_entry.id   AF-A0A4V1RXC8-F1
#
_cell.length_a   1.000
_cell.length_b   1.000
_cell.length_c   1.000
_cell.angle_alpha   90.00
_cell.angle_beta   90.00
_cell.angle_gamma   90.00
#
_symmetry.space_group_name_H-M   'P 1'
#
loop_
_entity.id
_entity.type
_entity.pdbx_description
1 polymer ?
#
loop_
_entity_poly.entity_id
_entity_poly.type
_entity_poly.pdbx_seq_one_letter_code
_entity_poly.pdbx_strand_id
1 'polypeptide(L)'
;MATAGEDVWDSLPEGEQKSVWDETERNFWVNLRSKKDAENKKIEKDFQLSINEVRLKLSDLTGQRSQLKESQSRLARELAKVEAELARTTDECEEKATRLERIEQDYQASRQKRTETLHDIWFKMRRFFRQKRGEDPDAPDHLGPESEGIVLPEMLSELSLGFNGLTPRVEPTNVTSVVADRPEEEEEEEEEDEDRMEGVEHHDNRGASSLVDIVDADGNVIGPVEQIEPWNQWVEGIQELEIRRPVKIRRGRRFNTTHLAGIYERTEAKGVKWLSCMIQATGAIQAKRCLSCDKNQGAFDDCIIVGGDLFQKCGNCEWNRQGCHGSSGDSIDKLASRERAQRKKQLEDGAQETSANPSSET
;
A
#
# COMPACT_ATOMS: atom_id res chain seq x y z
N MET A 1 3.57 -84.40 45.36
CA MET A 1 3.40 -83.07 45.96
C MET A 1 2.06 -82.53 45.49
N ALA A 2 0.99 -83.11 46.03
CA ALA A 2 -0.37 -82.99 45.52
C ALA A 2 -1.23 -82.19 46.51
N THR A 3 -2.09 -81.34 45.93
CA THR A 3 -3.46 -81.04 46.38
C THR A 3 -3.65 -80.71 47.86
N ALA A 4 -3.27 -79.51 48.30
CA ALA A 4 -3.64 -78.98 49.62
C ALA A 4 -4.76 -77.92 49.56
N GLY A 5 -5.40 -77.73 48.38
CA GLY A 5 -6.43 -76.71 48.16
C GLY A 5 -7.84 -77.25 47.90
N GLU A 6 -8.00 -78.53 47.54
CA GLU A 6 -9.31 -79.15 47.26
C GLU A 6 -9.96 -79.73 48.52
N ASP A 7 -9.19 -80.20 49.51
CA ASP A 7 -9.71 -80.89 50.70
C ASP A 7 -10.35 -80.00 51.78
N VAL A 8 -10.19 -78.68 51.71
CA VAL A 8 -10.80 -77.75 52.71
C VAL A 8 -12.29 -77.55 52.45
N TRP A 9 -12.70 -77.64 51.19
CA TRP A 9 -14.09 -77.40 50.79
C TRP A 9 -14.95 -78.63 51.09
N ASP A 10 -14.48 -79.83 50.75
CA ASP A 10 -15.16 -81.12 50.98
C ASP A 10 -15.31 -81.53 52.46
N SER A 11 -14.71 -80.77 53.38
CA SER A 11 -14.79 -80.98 54.83
C SER A 11 -15.96 -80.25 55.52
N LEU A 12 -16.69 -79.40 54.79
CA LEU A 12 -17.85 -78.63 55.30
C LEU A 12 -19.17 -79.37 55.03
N PRO A 13 -20.18 -79.29 55.92
CA PRO A 13 -21.52 -79.82 55.66
C PRO A 13 -22.09 -79.27 54.35
N GLU A 14 -22.78 -80.10 53.55
CA GLU A 14 -23.33 -79.70 52.22
C GLU A 14 -24.16 -78.40 52.25
N GLY A 15 -24.86 -78.13 53.36
CA GLY A 15 -25.63 -76.89 53.55
C GLY A 15 -24.75 -75.64 53.69
N GLU A 16 -23.58 -75.74 54.31
CA GLU A 16 -22.64 -74.63 54.49
C GLU A 16 -21.84 -74.37 53.22
N GLN A 17 -21.42 -75.42 52.49
CA GLN A 17 -20.80 -75.28 51.16
C GLN A 17 -21.71 -74.50 50.20
N LYS A 18 -22.98 -74.88 50.13
CA LYS A 18 -23.96 -74.22 49.25
C LYS A 18 -24.14 -72.74 49.61
N SER A 19 -24.21 -72.43 50.90
CA SER A 19 -24.32 -71.04 51.38
C SER A 19 -23.12 -70.20 50.98
N VAL A 20 -21.90 -70.74 51.08
CA VAL A 20 -20.67 -70.02 50.71
C VAL A 20 -20.62 -69.76 49.20
N TRP A 21 -21.04 -70.71 48.36
CA TRP A 21 -21.10 -70.52 46.92
C TRP A 21 -22.19 -69.53 46.50
N ASP A 22 -23.38 -69.59 47.10
CA ASP A 22 -24.47 -68.63 46.85
C ASP A 22 -24.04 -67.20 47.22
N GLU A 23 -23.28 -67.03 48.30
CA GLU A 23 -22.74 -65.74 48.72
C GLU A 23 -21.59 -65.27 47.81
N THR A 24 -20.69 -66.18 47.40
CA THR A 24 -19.60 -65.89 46.48
C THR A 24 -20.13 -65.47 45.11
N GLU A 25 -21.13 -66.18 44.57
CA GLU A 25 -21.79 -65.84 43.32
C GLU A 25 -22.49 -64.47 43.41
N ARG A 26 -23.22 -64.22 44.50
CA ARG A 26 -23.89 -62.93 44.73
C ARG A 26 -22.88 -61.78 44.75
N ASN A 27 -21.78 -61.95 45.47
CA ASN A 27 -20.70 -60.96 45.56
C ASN A 27 -20.00 -60.76 44.21
N PHE A 28 -19.76 -61.83 43.44
CA PHE A 28 -19.21 -61.76 42.10
C PHE A 28 -20.09 -60.90 41.18
N TRP A 29 -21.39 -61.19 41.11
CA TRP A 29 -22.30 -60.45 40.25
C TRP A 29 -22.48 -58.99 40.67
N VAL A 30 -22.50 -58.70 41.98
CA VAL A 30 -22.56 -57.33 42.49
C VAL A 30 -21.29 -56.55 42.10
N ASN A 31 -20.11 -57.13 42.30
CA ASN A 31 -18.85 -56.48 41.97
C ASN A 31 -18.70 -56.29 40.45
N LEU A 32 -19.02 -57.31 39.65
CA LEU A 32 -18.97 -57.21 38.18
C LEU A 32 -19.91 -56.12 37.65
N ARG A 33 -21.16 -56.06 38.15
CA ARG A 33 -22.10 -54.98 37.79
C ARG A 33 -21.55 -53.62 38.17
N SER A 34 -21.08 -53.46 39.42
CA SER A 34 -20.51 -52.20 39.89
C SER A 34 -19.33 -51.73 39.04
N LYS A 35 -18.41 -52.65 38.70
CA LYS A 35 -17.26 -52.37 37.84
C LYS A 35 -17.70 -51.98 36.42
N LYS A 36 -18.64 -52.72 35.82
CA LYS A 36 -19.16 -52.43 34.48
C LYS A 36 -19.93 -51.12 34.43
N ASP A 37 -20.70 -50.80 35.46
CA ASP A 37 -21.39 -49.52 35.57
C ASP A 37 -20.40 -48.35 35.68
N ALA A 38 -19.29 -48.53 36.39
CA ALA A 38 -18.23 -47.52 36.46
C ALA A 38 -17.52 -47.33 35.12
N GLU A 39 -17.19 -48.41 34.42
CA GLU A 39 -16.62 -48.38 33.07
C GLU A 39 -17.56 -47.67 32.08
N ASN A 40 -18.84 -48.05 32.07
CA ASN A 40 -19.85 -47.45 31.20
C ASN A 40 -20.06 -45.96 31.51
N LYS A 41 -20.14 -45.57 32.78
CA LYS A 41 -20.25 -44.15 33.18
C LYS A 41 -19.05 -43.34 32.73
N LYS A 42 -17.85 -43.92 32.74
CA LYS A 42 -16.64 -43.25 32.24
C LYS A 42 -16.72 -43.06 30.73
N ILE A 43 -17.02 -44.13 29.98
CA ILE A 43 -17.14 -44.08 28.52
C ILE A 43 -18.20 -43.06 28.09
N GLU A 44 -19.36 -43.05 28.75
CA GLU A 44 -20.42 -42.08 28.45
C GLU A 44 -19.98 -40.65 28.72
N LYS A 45 -19.30 -40.39 29.85
CA LYS A 45 -18.76 -39.06 30.14
C LYS A 45 -17.74 -38.61 29.10
N ASP A 46 -16.80 -39.48 28.72
CA ASP A 46 -15.76 -39.18 27.74
C ASP A 46 -16.39 -38.89 26.36
N PHE A 47 -17.41 -39.67 25.98
CA PHE A 47 -18.19 -39.43 24.77
C PHE A 47 -18.93 -38.09 24.80
N GLN A 48 -19.61 -37.77 25.90
CA GLN A 48 -20.33 -36.50 26.06
C GLN A 48 -19.38 -35.28 26.03
N LEU A 49 -18.19 -35.40 26.60
CA LEU A 49 -17.17 -34.35 26.52
C LEU A 49 -16.71 -34.15 25.07
N SER A 50 -16.36 -35.24 24.38
CA SER A 50 -15.89 -35.19 23.00
C SER A 50 -16.94 -34.63 22.03
N ILE A 51 -18.21 -35.06 22.14
CA ILE A 51 -19.27 -34.56 21.25
C ILE A 51 -19.57 -33.09 21.49
N ASN A 52 -19.54 -32.63 22.75
CA ASN A 52 -19.79 -31.22 23.06
C ASN A 52 -18.64 -30.33 22.58
N GLU A 53 -17.39 -30.78 22.72
CA GLU A 53 -16.23 -30.07 22.17
C GLU A 53 -16.34 -29.88 20.66
N VAL A 54 -16.67 -30.95 19.92
CA VAL A 54 -16.83 -30.90 18.46
C VAL A 54 -18.01 -30.01 18.07
N ARG A 55 -19.13 -30.07 18.80
CA ARG A 55 -20.30 -29.21 18.55
C ARG A 55 -19.99 -27.72 18.74
N LEU A 56 -19.24 -27.37 19.78
CA LEU A 56 -18.82 -26.00 20.03
C LEU A 56 -17.93 -25.49 18.89
N LYS A 57 -16.90 -26.25 18.51
CA LYS A 57 -16.02 -25.92 17.37
C LYS A 57 -16.81 -25.77 16.07
N LEU A 58 -17.78 -26.64 15.82
CA LEU A 58 -18.63 -26.55 14.63
C LEU A 58 -19.48 -25.27 14.64
N SER A 59 -20.02 -24.88 15.79
CA SER A 59 -20.81 -23.65 15.92
C SER A 59 -19.96 -22.40 15.69
N ASP A 60 -18.75 -22.37 16.23
CA ASP A 60 -17.79 -21.27 16.06
C ASP A 60 -17.38 -21.10 14.59
N LEU A 61 -16.94 -22.19 13.94
CA LEU A 61 -16.60 -22.18 12.52
C LEU A 61 -17.78 -21.80 11.63
N THR A 62 -19.00 -22.19 12.01
CA THR A 62 -20.21 -21.79 11.27
C THR A 62 -20.47 -20.29 11.41
N GLY A 63 -20.25 -19.72 12.60
CA GLY A 63 -20.31 -18.28 12.84
C GLY A 63 -19.28 -17.51 12.00
N GLN A 64 -18.01 -17.90 12.08
CA GLN A 64 -16.92 -17.30 11.31
C GLN A 64 -17.18 -17.37 9.80
N ARG A 65 -17.62 -18.53 9.30
CA ARG A 65 -18.00 -18.68 7.88
C ARG A 65 -19.10 -17.71 7.45
N SER A 66 -20.05 -17.43 8.34
CA SER A 66 -21.17 -16.53 8.06
C SER A 66 -20.69 -15.07 7.99
N GLN A 67 -19.84 -14.66 8.94
CA GLN A 67 -19.21 -13.34 8.94
C GLN A 67 -18.35 -13.10 7.70
N LEU A 68 -17.55 -14.10 7.29
CA LEU A 68 -16.74 -14.01 6.07
C LEU A 68 -17.59 -13.90 4.80
N LYS A 69 -18.75 -14.57 4.75
CA LYS A 69 -19.68 -14.42 3.61
C LYS A 69 -20.30 -13.03 3.56
N GLU A 70 -20.63 -12.46 4.71
CA GLU A 70 -21.16 -11.10 4.79
C GLU A 70 -20.11 -10.06 4.37
N SER A 71 -18.86 -10.21 4.86
CA SER A 71 -17.76 -9.33 4.46
C SER A 71 -17.45 -9.44 2.97
N GLN A 72 -17.43 -10.66 2.41
CA GLN A 72 -17.31 -10.91 0.97
C GLN A 72 -18.41 -10.18 0.18
N SER A 73 -19.67 -10.28 0.63
CA SER A 73 -20.81 -9.64 -0.04
C SER A 73 -20.77 -8.11 0.05
N ARG A 74 -20.22 -7.56 1.14
CA ARG A 74 -19.99 -6.12 1.29
C ARG A 74 -18.91 -5.64 0.34
N LEU A 75 -17.76 -6.32 0.30
CA LEU A 75 -16.64 -5.97 -0.58
C LEU A 75 -17.03 -6.05 -2.06
N ALA A 76 -17.80 -7.07 -2.45
CA ALA A 76 -18.31 -7.19 -3.82
C ALA A 76 -19.16 -5.99 -4.26
N ARG A 77 -19.96 -5.42 -3.35
CA ARG A 77 -20.77 -4.21 -3.64
C ARG A 77 -19.92 -2.97 -3.80
N GLU A 78 -18.91 -2.79 -2.93
CA GLU A 78 -17.98 -1.67 -3.06
C GLU A 78 -17.16 -1.75 -4.35
N LEU A 79 -16.69 -2.95 -4.70
CA LEU A 79 -15.98 -3.17 -5.96
C LEU A 79 -16.85 -2.83 -7.17
N ALA A 80 -18.11 -3.30 -7.20
CA ALA A 80 -19.04 -2.97 -8.27
C ALA A 80 -19.32 -1.45 -8.37
N LYS A 81 -19.33 -0.73 -7.24
CA LYS A 81 -19.49 0.73 -7.22
C LYS A 81 -18.29 1.43 -7.85
N VAL A 82 -17.08 1.03 -7.48
CA VAL A 82 -15.83 1.58 -8.03
C VAL A 82 -15.72 1.29 -9.53
N GLU A 83 -16.07 0.08 -9.97
CA GLU A 83 -16.12 -0.29 -11.39
C GLU A 83 -17.11 0.60 -12.17
N ALA A 84 -18.28 0.86 -11.61
CA ALA A 84 -19.26 1.76 -12.23
C ALA A 84 -18.78 3.23 -12.29
N GLU A 85 -18.06 3.71 -11.28
CA GLU A 85 -17.44 5.05 -11.29
C GLU A 85 -16.33 5.15 -12.32
N LEU A 86 -15.51 4.10 -12.45
CA LEU A 86 -14.45 4.01 -13.45
C LEU A 86 -15.01 4.02 -14.87
N ALA A 87 -16.07 3.23 -15.13
CA ALA A 87 -16.75 3.22 -16.43
C ALA A 87 -17.27 4.62 -16.80
N ARG A 88 -18.00 5.28 -15.88
CA ARG A 88 -18.50 6.66 -16.13
C ARG A 88 -17.39 7.66 -16.43
N THR A 89 -16.29 7.60 -15.69
CA THR A 89 -15.16 8.51 -15.88
C THR A 89 -14.44 8.24 -17.21
N THR A 90 -14.40 6.98 -17.63
CA THR A 90 -13.82 6.59 -18.92
C THR A 90 -14.67 7.13 -20.07
N ASP A 91 -15.99 6.94 -20.02
CA ASP A 91 -16.92 7.50 -21.01
C ASP A 91 -16.81 9.03 -21.10
N GLU A 92 -16.70 9.71 -19.97
CA GLU A 92 -16.53 11.18 -19.96
C GLU A 92 -15.18 11.60 -20.56
N CYS A 93 -14.09 10.88 -20.26
CA CYS A 93 -12.79 11.12 -20.88
C CYS A 93 -12.85 10.97 -22.40
N GLU A 94 -13.49 9.91 -22.90
CA GLU A 94 -13.68 9.67 -24.34
C GLU A 94 -14.53 10.77 -24.99
N GLU A 95 -15.61 11.20 -24.34
CA GLU A 95 -16.43 12.33 -24.81
C GLU A 95 -15.60 13.61 -24.94
N LYS A 96 -14.77 13.93 -23.92
CA LYS A 96 -13.92 15.12 -23.96
C LYS A 96 -12.82 15.00 -25.01
N ALA A 97 -12.24 13.82 -25.18
CA ALA A 97 -11.24 13.56 -26.23
C ALA A 97 -11.83 13.81 -27.63
N THR A 98 -12.99 13.21 -27.93
CA THR A 98 -13.67 13.42 -29.24
C THR A 98 -14.11 14.87 -29.45
N ARG A 99 -14.42 15.61 -28.37
CA ARG A 99 -14.74 17.05 -28.45
C ARG A 99 -13.49 17.87 -28.74
N LEU A 100 -12.36 17.54 -28.12
CA LEU A 100 -11.08 18.21 -28.33
C LEU A 100 -10.61 18.02 -29.78
N GLU A 101 -10.66 16.80 -30.29
CA GLU A 101 -10.35 16.49 -31.70
C GLU A 101 -11.19 17.33 -32.68
N ARG A 102 -12.49 17.47 -32.41
CA ARG A 102 -13.37 18.32 -33.24
C ARG A 102 -12.95 19.80 -33.20
N ILE A 103 -12.63 20.33 -32.03
CA ILE A 103 -12.15 21.72 -31.89
C ILE A 103 -10.85 21.92 -32.66
N GLU A 104 -9.92 20.98 -32.58
CA GLU A 104 -8.66 21.04 -33.33
C GLU A 104 -8.90 21.00 -34.84
N GLN A 105 -9.75 20.09 -35.31
CA GLN A 105 -10.12 20.00 -36.73
C GLN A 105 -10.78 21.29 -37.24
N ASP A 106 -11.75 21.83 -36.50
CA ASP A 106 -12.42 23.08 -36.85
C ASP A 106 -11.45 24.27 -36.89
N TYR A 107 -10.50 24.30 -35.96
CA TYR A 107 -9.45 25.32 -35.93
C TYR A 107 -8.52 25.21 -37.16
N GLN A 108 -8.05 24.01 -37.49
CA GLN A 108 -7.19 23.79 -38.65
C GLN A 108 -7.90 24.13 -39.96
N ALA A 109 -9.16 23.71 -40.13
CA ALA A 109 -9.97 24.05 -41.29
C ALA A 109 -10.20 25.57 -41.41
N SER A 110 -10.49 26.23 -40.29
CA SER A 110 -10.64 27.69 -40.24
C SER A 110 -9.34 28.42 -40.60
N ARG A 111 -8.19 27.90 -40.13
CA ARG A 111 -6.87 28.45 -40.43
C ARG A 111 -6.54 28.30 -41.91
N GLN A 112 -6.75 27.12 -42.49
CA GLN A 112 -6.55 26.87 -43.91
C GLN A 112 -7.39 27.84 -44.76
N LYS A 113 -8.68 27.99 -44.44
CA LYS A 113 -9.58 28.92 -45.15
C LYS A 113 -9.10 30.37 -45.08
N ARG A 114 -8.59 30.82 -43.92
CA ARG A 114 -8.00 32.17 -43.78
C ARG A 114 -6.76 32.32 -44.65
N THR A 115 -5.88 31.31 -44.68
CA THR A 115 -4.70 31.29 -45.54
C THR A 115 -5.10 31.39 -47.01
N GLU A 116 -6.04 30.57 -47.47
CA GLU A 116 -6.55 30.62 -48.86
C GLU A 116 -7.16 31.99 -49.20
N THR A 117 -7.93 32.57 -48.28
CA THR A 117 -8.53 33.90 -48.47
C THR A 117 -7.46 34.99 -48.57
N LEU A 118 -6.42 34.93 -47.74
CA LEU A 118 -5.29 35.87 -47.81
C LEU A 118 -4.52 35.74 -49.12
N HIS A 119 -4.30 34.50 -49.60
CA HIS A 119 -3.66 34.26 -50.90
C HIS A 119 -4.49 34.83 -52.06
N ASP A 120 -5.81 34.65 -52.04
CA ASP A 120 -6.71 35.20 -53.06
C ASP A 120 -6.69 36.75 -53.07
N ILE A 121 -6.76 37.39 -51.89
CA ILE A 121 -6.64 38.85 -51.77
C ILE A 121 -5.27 39.32 -52.30
N TRP A 122 -4.19 38.67 -51.87
CA TRP A 122 -2.84 39.01 -52.29
C TRP A 122 -2.70 38.92 -53.83
N PHE A 123 -3.18 37.83 -54.44
CA PHE A 123 -3.13 37.64 -55.89
C PHE A 123 -3.90 38.73 -56.64
N LYS A 124 -5.12 39.04 -56.19
CA LYS A 124 -5.95 40.12 -56.77
C LYS A 124 -5.28 41.49 -56.67
N MET A 125 -4.74 41.82 -55.50
CA MET A 125 -4.05 43.10 -55.28
C MET A 125 -2.76 43.20 -56.07
N ARG A 126 -1.98 42.11 -56.13
CA ARG A 126 -0.73 42.06 -56.91
C ARG A 126 -1.00 42.31 -58.39
N ARG A 127 -1.98 41.60 -58.98
CA ARG A 127 -2.43 41.82 -60.36
C ARG A 127 -2.88 43.26 -60.60
N PHE A 128 -3.69 43.82 -59.69
CA PHE A 128 -4.18 45.19 -59.77
C PHE A 128 -3.04 46.22 -59.77
N PHE A 129 -2.08 46.10 -58.85
CA PHE A 129 -0.95 47.02 -58.76
C PHE A 129 -0.01 46.91 -59.97
N ARG A 130 0.23 45.70 -60.52
CA ARG A 130 0.98 45.53 -61.78
C ARG A 130 0.34 46.27 -62.94
N GLN A 131 -0.97 46.11 -63.11
CA GLN A 131 -1.74 46.83 -64.13
C GLN A 131 -1.60 48.35 -63.98
N LYS A 132 -1.64 48.87 -62.75
CA LYS A 132 -1.48 50.31 -62.49
C LYS A 132 -0.06 50.83 -62.76
N ARG A 133 0.97 49.98 -62.69
CA ARG A 133 2.36 50.32 -63.02
C ARG A 133 2.70 50.17 -64.51
N GLY A 134 1.76 49.72 -65.35
CA GLY A 134 2.01 49.45 -66.77
C GLY A 134 2.83 48.18 -67.01
N GLU A 135 2.95 47.32 -65.99
CA GLU A 135 3.54 45.98 -66.11
C GLU A 135 2.51 44.99 -66.69
N ASP A 136 2.99 43.90 -67.28
CA ASP A 136 2.12 42.79 -67.70
C ASP A 136 1.44 42.16 -66.45
N PRO A 137 0.10 42.17 -66.36
CA PRO A 137 -0.63 41.61 -65.22
C PRO A 137 -0.54 40.09 -65.10
N ASP A 138 -0.16 39.38 -66.17
CA ASP A 138 -0.12 37.90 -66.21
C ASP A 138 1.31 37.34 -66.21
N ALA A 139 2.32 38.19 -65.99
CA ALA A 139 3.70 37.74 -65.83
C ALA A 139 3.87 36.82 -64.60
N PRO A 140 4.64 35.72 -64.69
CA PRO A 140 4.82 34.79 -63.58
C PRO A 140 5.51 35.47 -62.40
N ASP A 141 4.84 35.48 -61.24
CA ASP A 141 5.36 36.01 -59.98
C ASP A 141 5.84 34.87 -59.09
N HIS A 142 7.07 34.96 -58.57
CA HIS A 142 7.69 33.94 -57.73
C HIS A 142 7.53 34.26 -56.24
N LEU A 143 6.97 35.42 -55.93
CA LEU A 143 6.75 35.90 -54.57
C LEU A 143 5.37 35.48 -54.07
N GLY A 144 5.25 35.06 -52.81
CA GLY A 144 3.96 34.80 -52.17
C GLY A 144 3.55 35.90 -51.18
N PRO A 145 2.42 35.73 -50.48
CA PRO A 145 1.94 36.69 -49.47
C PRO A 145 2.96 37.03 -48.38
N GLU A 146 3.86 36.09 -48.08
CA GLU A 146 4.97 36.25 -47.15
C GLU A 146 5.97 37.34 -47.56
N SER A 147 6.11 37.63 -48.86
CA SER A 147 7.00 38.69 -49.36
C SER A 147 6.54 40.10 -48.98
N GLU A 148 5.24 40.27 -48.70
CA GLU A 148 4.63 41.51 -48.25
C GLU A 148 4.43 41.52 -46.72
N GLY A 149 4.99 40.53 -46.00
CA GLY A 149 4.84 40.38 -44.54
C GLY A 149 3.45 39.94 -44.08
N ILE A 150 2.60 39.46 -45.00
CA ILE A 150 1.24 38.98 -44.68
C ILE A 150 1.33 37.52 -44.24
N VAL A 151 1.84 37.30 -43.03
CA VAL A 151 1.99 35.97 -42.43
C VAL A 151 1.03 35.82 -41.26
N LEU A 152 0.23 34.75 -41.27
CA LEU A 152 -0.58 34.37 -40.11
C LEU A 152 0.35 33.85 -39.01
N PRO A 153 0.29 34.36 -37.76
CA PRO A 153 1.12 33.87 -36.67
C PRO A 153 1.02 32.35 -36.52
N GLU A 154 2.19 31.71 -36.41
CA GLU A 154 2.27 30.30 -36.11
C GLU A 154 1.95 30.12 -34.63
N MET A 155 0.68 29.83 -34.32
CA MET A 155 0.33 29.38 -32.98
C MET A 155 0.97 28.02 -32.77
N LEU A 156 1.79 27.96 -31.71
CA LEU A 156 2.58 26.83 -31.24
C LEU A 156 1.83 25.50 -31.38
N SER A 157 2.37 24.62 -32.21
CA SER A 157 2.08 23.18 -32.24
C SER A 157 2.34 22.47 -30.88
N GLU A 158 2.75 23.21 -29.86
CA GLU A 158 3.09 22.72 -28.52
C GLU A 158 1.89 22.20 -27.72
N LEU A 159 0.64 22.53 -28.09
CA LEU A 159 -0.54 22.01 -27.39
C LEU A 159 -0.90 20.57 -27.78
N SER A 160 -0.42 20.06 -28.92
CA SER A 160 -0.71 18.70 -29.40
C SER A 160 0.28 17.65 -28.86
N LEU A 161 1.46 18.07 -28.38
CA LEU A 161 2.49 17.18 -27.82
C LEU A 161 2.43 17.02 -26.29
N GLY A 162 1.58 17.79 -25.60
CA GLY A 162 1.56 17.87 -24.13
C GLY A 162 0.53 17.00 -23.41
N PHE A 163 -0.34 16.28 -24.12
CA PHE A 163 -1.44 15.54 -23.47
C PHE A 163 -1.26 14.01 -23.53
N ASN A 164 -0.05 13.54 -23.26
CA ASN A 164 0.16 12.16 -22.83
C ASN A 164 0.52 12.17 -21.34
N GLY A 165 -0.51 12.20 -20.49
CA GLY A 165 -0.42 11.84 -19.08
C GLY A 165 -0.11 12.97 -18.08
N LEU A 166 -1.02 13.12 -17.11
CA LEU A 166 -0.97 13.94 -15.89
C LEU A 166 -1.15 15.45 -16.04
N THR A 167 -2.40 15.89 -15.86
CA THR A 167 -2.71 17.22 -15.33
C THR A 167 -2.37 17.29 -13.83
N PRO A 168 -1.62 18.30 -13.36
CA PRO A 168 -1.57 18.66 -11.95
C PRO A 168 -2.94 19.20 -11.53
N ARG A 169 -3.58 18.55 -10.56
CA ARG A 169 -4.80 19.02 -9.90
C ARG A 169 -4.50 20.37 -9.23
N VAL A 170 -4.95 21.46 -9.85
CA VAL A 170 -5.05 22.77 -9.21
C VAL A 170 -6.38 22.80 -8.46
N GLU A 171 -6.32 22.83 -7.14
CA GLU A 171 -7.49 23.05 -6.30
C GLU A 171 -7.96 24.51 -6.42
N PRO A 172 -9.27 24.76 -6.50
CA PRO A 172 -9.79 26.13 -6.48
C PRO A 172 -9.72 26.70 -5.06
N THR A 173 -8.90 27.74 -4.88
CA THR A 173 -8.97 28.68 -3.77
C THR A 173 -10.35 29.34 -3.71
N ASN A 174 -11.16 28.96 -2.73
CA ASN A 174 -12.33 29.75 -2.34
C ASN A 174 -11.84 30.97 -1.55
N VAL A 175 -11.94 32.13 -2.18
CA VAL A 175 -11.89 33.43 -1.52
C VAL A 175 -13.33 33.90 -1.36
N THR A 176 -13.84 33.88 -0.13
CA THR A 176 -14.95 34.75 0.27
C THR A 176 -14.62 35.33 1.64
N SER A 177 -14.26 36.62 1.64
CA SER A 177 -14.20 37.43 2.86
C SER A 177 -15.59 38.02 3.14
N VAL A 178 -16.14 37.78 4.32
CA VAL A 178 -16.96 38.78 5.05
C VAL A 178 -16.63 38.67 6.53
N VAL A 179 -16.53 39.84 7.15
CA VAL A 179 -15.99 40.19 8.47
C VAL A 179 -17.06 40.11 9.57
N ALA A 180 -16.59 40.05 10.83
CA ALA A 180 -17.26 40.29 12.13
C ALA A 180 -17.92 39.04 12.77
N ASP A 181 -17.77 38.69 14.05
CA ASP A 181 -17.24 39.38 15.25
C ASP A 181 -16.76 38.34 16.29
N ARG A 182 -15.91 38.77 17.22
CA ARG A 182 -15.37 38.06 18.40
C ARG A 182 -16.22 38.45 19.64
N PRO A 183 -16.48 37.54 20.60
CA PRO A 183 -15.75 37.47 21.89
C PRO A 183 -15.47 36.00 22.32
N GLU A 184 -14.28 35.61 22.79
CA GLU A 184 -13.74 35.58 24.18
C GLU A 184 -14.55 34.78 25.23
N GLU A 185 -13.86 33.72 25.76
CA GLU A 185 -14.07 32.91 26.99
C GLU A 185 -15.30 31.96 26.98
N GLU A 186 -15.21 30.66 27.28
CA GLU A 186 -14.85 30.03 28.55
C GLU A 186 -14.31 28.58 28.37
N GLU A 187 -13.58 28.12 29.38
CA GLU A 187 -13.11 26.76 29.63
C GLU A 187 -14.27 25.85 30.07
N GLU A 188 -14.45 24.67 29.48
CA GLU A 188 -15.10 23.54 30.17
C GLU A 188 -14.43 22.21 29.75
N GLU A 189 -14.06 21.47 30.79
CA GLU A 189 -13.62 20.07 30.82
C GLU A 189 -14.81 19.11 30.59
N GLU A 190 -14.56 17.82 30.77
CA GLU A 190 -15.48 16.66 30.76
C GLU A 190 -15.50 15.84 29.47
N GLU A 191 -15.51 14.51 29.50
CA GLU A 191 -15.00 13.45 30.37
C GLU A 191 -15.14 12.17 29.52
N GLU A 192 -14.62 11.09 30.05
CA GLU A 192 -14.42 9.76 29.49
C GLU A 192 -15.66 9.13 28.86
N ASP A 193 -15.48 8.50 27.69
CA ASP A 193 -16.26 7.31 27.31
C ASP A 193 -15.28 6.21 26.89
N GLU A 194 -15.08 5.27 27.82
CA GLU A 194 -14.48 3.98 27.59
C GLU A 194 -15.32 3.20 26.57
N ASP A 195 -14.77 2.90 25.39
CA ASP A 195 -15.13 1.67 24.69
C ASP A 195 -13.89 1.02 24.09
N ARG A 196 -13.29 0.20 24.96
CA ARG A 196 -12.20 -0.73 24.72
C ARG A 196 -12.65 -1.80 23.72
N MET A 197 -12.20 -1.68 22.47
CA MET A 197 -12.14 -2.80 21.54
C MET A 197 -10.69 -3.12 21.19
N GLU A 198 -10.17 -4.05 21.97
CA GLU A 198 -8.89 -4.71 21.85
C GLU A 198 -8.95 -5.68 20.65
N GLY A 199 -8.24 -5.32 19.58
CA GLY A 199 -8.15 -6.10 18.35
C GLY A 199 -6.77 -5.97 17.74
N VAL A 200 -5.73 -6.20 18.56
CA VAL A 200 -4.36 -6.35 18.07
C VAL A 200 -4.27 -7.72 17.40
N GLU A 201 -4.40 -7.74 16.07
CA GLU A 201 -3.99 -8.89 15.28
C GLU A 201 -2.45 -8.95 15.30
N HIS A 202 -1.91 -9.60 16.33
CA HIS A 202 -0.56 -10.14 16.30
C HIS A 202 -0.54 -11.29 15.29
N HIS A 203 -0.21 -10.96 14.04
CA HIS A 203 0.30 -11.96 13.13
C HIS A 203 1.71 -12.33 13.58
N ASP A 204 1.83 -13.49 14.23
CA ASP A 204 3.09 -14.23 14.30
C ASP A 204 3.50 -14.61 12.87
N ASN A 205 4.19 -13.69 12.18
CA ASN A 205 4.73 -13.94 10.85
C ASN A 205 6.24 -14.09 10.92
N ARG A 206 6.64 -15.34 11.09
CA ARG A 206 7.99 -15.87 10.97
C ARG A 206 8.60 -15.46 9.63
N GLY A 207 9.29 -14.31 9.59
CA GLY A 207 10.14 -13.91 8.47
C GLY A 207 9.96 -12.51 7.88
N ALA A 208 9.51 -11.49 8.63
CA ALA A 208 9.62 -10.11 8.15
C ALA A 208 11.10 -9.73 8.02
N SER A 209 11.62 -9.65 6.79
CA SER A 209 12.96 -9.17 6.50
C SER A 209 13.04 -7.68 6.82
N SER A 210 13.65 -7.36 7.96
CA SER A 210 14.02 -5.98 8.31
C SER A 210 14.85 -5.38 7.16
N LEU A 211 14.41 -4.24 6.61
CA LEU A 211 15.11 -3.55 5.53
C LEU A 211 16.18 -2.63 6.09
N VAL A 212 15.79 -1.75 7.01
CA VAL A 212 16.65 -0.68 7.53
C VAL A 212 16.21 -0.23 8.91
N ASP A 213 17.15 0.09 9.78
CA ASP A 213 16.85 0.61 11.11
C ASP A 213 16.62 2.13 11.11
N ILE A 214 15.67 2.57 11.93
CA ILE A 214 15.49 3.98 12.31
C ILE A 214 16.33 4.24 13.56
N VAL A 215 17.15 5.28 13.52
CA VAL A 215 18.02 5.71 14.61
C VAL A 215 17.68 7.12 15.07
N ASP A 216 17.87 7.37 16.36
CA ASP A 216 17.74 8.72 16.93
C ASP A 216 18.89 9.65 16.50
N ALA A 217 18.88 10.88 17.01
CA ALA A 217 19.90 11.86 16.68
C ALA A 217 21.31 11.50 17.19
N ASP A 218 21.38 10.66 18.22
CA ASP A 218 22.60 10.23 18.89
C ASP A 218 23.09 8.86 18.36
N GLY A 219 22.30 8.21 17.49
CA GLY A 219 22.63 6.97 16.80
C GLY A 219 22.06 5.71 17.46
N ASN A 220 21.20 5.83 18.47
CA ASN A 220 20.56 4.67 19.09
C ASN A 220 19.41 4.17 18.22
N VAL A 221 19.29 2.85 18.08
CA VAL A 221 18.22 2.21 17.30
C VAL A 221 16.89 2.39 18.01
N ILE A 222 15.91 2.97 17.29
CA ILE A 222 14.52 3.11 17.72
C ILE A 222 13.73 1.87 17.31
N GLY A 223 13.96 1.37 16.09
CA GLY A 223 13.33 0.14 15.59
C GLY A 223 13.47 -0.02 14.07
N PRO A 224 13.12 -1.20 13.54
CA PRO A 224 13.27 -1.52 12.12
C PRO A 224 12.13 -0.95 11.26
N VAL A 225 12.47 -0.66 10.00
CA VAL A 225 11.52 -0.54 8.89
C VAL A 225 11.49 -1.87 8.16
N GLU A 226 10.33 -2.49 8.15
CA GLU A 226 10.07 -3.79 7.56
C GLU A 226 9.69 -3.65 6.09
N GLN A 227 9.97 -4.71 5.35
CA GLN A 227 9.49 -4.85 3.99
C GLN A 227 7.97 -5.02 3.97
N ILE A 228 7.33 -4.36 3.00
CA ILE A 228 5.89 -4.43 2.80
C ILE A 228 5.57 -4.92 1.40
N GLU A 229 4.38 -5.50 1.24
CA GLU A 229 3.88 -5.91 -0.07
C GLU A 229 3.82 -4.71 -1.04
N PRO A 230 4.37 -4.79 -2.26
CA PRO A 230 4.28 -3.71 -3.23
C PRO A 230 2.84 -3.55 -3.73
N TRP A 231 2.16 -2.48 -3.29
CA TRP A 231 0.78 -2.17 -3.73
C TRP A 231 0.68 -0.97 -4.67
N ASN A 232 1.78 -0.27 -4.91
CA ASN A 232 1.84 0.86 -5.85
C ASN A 232 3.27 1.02 -6.42
N GLN A 233 3.37 1.79 -7.51
CA GLN A 233 4.63 2.02 -8.24
C GLN A 233 5.74 2.68 -7.40
N TRP A 234 5.40 3.43 -6.35
CA TRP A 234 6.39 4.08 -5.48
C TRP A 234 7.02 3.07 -4.53
N VAL A 235 6.19 2.25 -3.90
CA VAL A 235 6.62 1.20 -2.97
C VAL A 235 7.41 0.15 -3.73
N GLU A 236 6.94 -0.31 -4.89
CA GLU A 236 7.67 -1.22 -5.76
C GLU A 236 9.02 -0.62 -6.19
N GLY A 237 9.00 0.59 -6.77
CA GLY A 237 10.20 1.20 -7.32
C GLY A 237 11.28 1.54 -6.30
N ILE A 238 10.92 1.81 -5.04
CA ILE A 238 11.90 2.16 -3.99
C ILE A 238 12.50 0.93 -3.29
N GLN A 239 11.77 -0.19 -3.22
CA GLN A 239 12.28 -1.43 -2.61
C GLN A 239 13.40 -2.07 -3.42
N GLU A 240 13.44 -1.82 -4.72
CA GLU A 240 14.49 -2.34 -5.60
C GLU A 240 15.81 -1.54 -5.48
N LEU A 241 15.80 -0.40 -4.78
CA LEU A 241 16.97 0.46 -4.66
C LEU A 241 17.85 0.02 -3.49
N GLU A 242 19.16 0.24 -3.65
CA GLU A 242 20.15 -0.05 -2.61
C GLU A 242 19.93 0.81 -1.35
N ILE A 243 19.88 0.16 -0.19
CA ILE A 243 19.86 0.81 1.11
C ILE A 243 21.27 1.31 1.42
N ARG A 244 21.42 2.62 1.54
CA ARG A 244 22.73 3.30 1.69
C ARG A 244 23.05 3.66 3.12
N ARG A 245 22.04 3.82 3.99
CA ARG A 245 22.20 4.31 5.37
C ARG A 245 20.96 4.03 6.23
N PRO A 246 21.11 4.02 7.57
CA PRO A 246 19.96 4.05 8.49
C PRO A 246 19.17 5.35 8.39
N VAL A 247 17.91 5.31 8.82
CA VAL A 247 17.02 6.47 8.80
C VAL A 247 17.22 7.27 10.09
N LYS A 248 17.81 8.46 10.00
CA LYS A 248 18.16 9.27 11.18
C LYS A 248 17.11 10.33 11.49
N ILE A 249 16.61 10.31 12.72
CA ILE A 249 15.67 11.31 13.25
C ILE A 249 16.41 12.57 13.70
N ARG A 250 15.83 13.73 13.39
CA ARG A 250 16.37 15.04 13.76
C ARG A 250 16.37 15.23 15.28
N ARG A 251 17.44 15.83 15.81
CA ARG A 251 17.52 16.22 17.23
C ARG A 251 16.36 17.13 17.63
N GLY A 252 15.72 16.81 18.76
CA GLY A 252 14.57 17.56 19.29
C GLY A 252 13.21 17.14 18.72
N ARG A 253 13.14 16.16 17.80
CA ARG A 253 11.89 15.52 17.40
C ARG A 253 11.65 14.26 18.23
N ARG A 254 10.45 14.13 18.80
CA ARG A 254 10.02 12.91 19.48
C ARG A 254 9.56 11.91 18.43
N PHE A 255 10.32 10.84 18.23
CA PHE A 255 9.94 9.68 17.42
C PHE A 255 10.03 8.46 18.34
N ASN A 256 8.90 7.79 18.55
CA ASN A 256 8.78 6.67 19.49
C ASN A 256 8.13 5.47 18.80
N THR A 257 7.95 4.37 19.52
CA THR A 257 7.36 3.14 19.01
C THR A 257 5.95 3.35 18.42
N THR A 258 5.15 4.26 18.97
CA THR A 258 3.83 4.62 18.43
C THR A 258 3.95 5.25 17.04
N HIS A 259 4.91 6.17 16.85
CA HIS A 259 5.18 6.75 15.53
C HIS A 259 5.71 5.70 14.55
N LEU A 260 6.49 4.74 15.05
CA LEU A 260 7.02 3.62 14.28
C LEU A 260 5.90 2.69 13.80
N ALA A 261 4.93 2.32 14.64
CA ALA A 261 3.75 1.56 14.22
C ALA A 261 2.93 2.31 13.16
N GLY A 262 2.80 3.63 13.33
CA GLY A 262 2.08 4.49 12.41
C GLY A 262 2.72 4.64 11.02
N ILE A 263 3.94 4.15 10.77
CA ILE A 263 4.55 4.24 9.43
C ILE A 263 3.88 3.29 8.43
N TYR A 264 3.30 2.18 8.89
CA TYR A 264 2.67 1.16 8.07
C TYR A 264 1.17 1.39 7.85
N GLU A 265 0.63 2.47 8.41
CA GLU A 265 -0.78 2.78 8.32
C GLU A 265 -1.19 3.01 6.85
N ARG A 266 -2.06 2.14 6.33
CA ARG A 266 -2.51 2.15 4.93
C ARG A 266 -3.70 3.09 4.68
N THR A 267 -3.98 4.01 5.59
CA THR A 267 -5.04 5.03 5.42
C THR A 267 -4.75 5.99 4.26
N GLU A 268 -3.50 6.03 3.79
CA GLU A 268 -3.04 6.90 2.70
C GLU A 268 -2.63 6.10 1.45
N ALA A 269 -3.18 6.45 0.29
CA ALA A 269 -2.97 5.73 -0.97
C ALA A 269 -1.49 5.52 -1.37
N LYS A 270 -0.60 6.45 -1.02
CA LYS A 270 0.84 6.40 -1.35
C LYS A 270 1.69 5.71 -0.28
N GLY A 271 1.19 5.55 0.94
CA GLY A 271 2.01 5.09 2.08
C GLY A 271 3.12 6.08 2.46
N VAL A 272 2.77 7.36 2.59
CA VAL A 272 3.73 8.49 2.65
C VAL A 272 4.79 8.32 3.74
N LYS A 273 4.41 7.87 4.94
CA LYS A 273 5.33 7.72 6.09
C LYS A 273 6.40 6.66 5.83
N TRP A 274 5.99 5.44 5.45
CA TRP A 274 6.93 4.38 5.09
C TRP A 274 7.81 4.78 3.90
N LEU A 275 7.20 5.38 2.86
CA LEU A 275 7.94 5.84 1.69
C LEU A 275 8.99 6.89 2.04
N SER A 276 8.65 7.81 2.96
CA SER A 276 9.58 8.84 3.44
C SER A 276 10.80 8.23 4.13
N CYS A 277 10.60 7.20 4.96
CA CYS A 277 11.71 6.45 5.57
C CYS A 277 12.60 5.81 4.48
N MET A 278 11.99 5.17 3.48
CA MET A 278 12.75 4.53 2.40
C MET A 278 13.50 5.54 1.51
N ILE A 279 12.95 6.74 1.28
CA ILE A 279 13.67 7.82 0.59
C ILE A 279 14.93 8.21 1.37
N GLN A 280 14.83 8.33 2.69
CA GLN A 280 15.98 8.65 3.55
C GLN A 280 17.06 7.56 3.51
N ALA A 281 16.64 6.30 3.46
CA ALA A 281 17.56 5.16 3.42
C ALA A 281 18.28 4.99 2.07
N THR A 282 17.62 5.29 0.96
CA THR A 282 18.10 4.95 -0.40
C THR A 282 18.63 6.15 -1.20
N GLY A 283 18.17 7.37 -0.90
CA GLY A 283 18.46 8.55 -1.72
C GLY A 283 19.86 9.16 -1.52
N ALA A 284 20.10 10.27 -2.22
CA ALA A 284 21.30 11.10 -2.08
C ALA A 284 21.05 12.27 -1.11
N ILE A 285 22.01 12.50 -0.20
CA ILE A 285 22.02 13.69 0.65
C ILE A 285 22.26 14.90 -0.25
N GLN A 286 21.36 15.88 -0.20
CA GLN A 286 21.46 17.08 -1.02
C GLN A 286 22.52 18.02 -0.45
N ALA A 287 23.44 18.48 -1.30
CA ALA A 287 24.43 19.49 -0.92
C ALA A 287 23.74 20.80 -0.48
N LYS A 288 22.65 21.16 -1.16
CA LYS A 288 21.78 22.27 -0.75
C LYS A 288 20.42 21.74 -0.29
N ARG A 289 20.08 22.02 0.97
CA ARG A 289 18.78 21.66 1.55
C ARG A 289 17.65 22.41 0.82
N CYS A 290 16.50 21.76 0.64
CA CYS A 290 15.32 22.42 0.11
C CYS A 290 14.80 23.49 1.09
N LEU A 291 13.97 24.41 0.61
CA LEU A 291 13.43 25.54 1.40
C LEU A 291 12.73 25.11 2.69
N SER A 292 11.99 23.99 2.68
CA SER A 292 11.34 23.47 3.91
C SER A 292 12.34 22.86 4.87
N CYS A 293 13.30 22.08 4.36
CA CYS A 293 14.35 21.49 5.19
C CYS A 293 15.26 22.54 5.79
N ASP A 294 15.55 23.64 5.08
CA ASP A 294 16.38 24.73 5.58
C ASP A 294 15.77 25.38 6.84
N LYS A 295 14.43 25.42 6.92
CA LYS A 295 13.66 25.82 8.10
C LYS A 295 13.51 24.71 9.16
N ASN A 296 14.27 23.62 9.03
CA ASN A 296 14.20 22.43 9.90
C ASN A 296 12.79 21.82 10.02
N GLN A 297 12.00 21.90 8.94
CA GLN A 297 10.71 21.24 8.86
C GLN A 297 10.90 19.77 8.45
N GLY A 298 10.30 18.86 9.23
CA GLY A 298 10.38 17.42 9.00
C GLY A 298 10.96 16.64 10.19
N ALA A 299 10.78 15.32 10.12
CA ALA A 299 11.20 14.38 11.16
C ALA A 299 12.68 14.00 11.07
N PHE A 300 13.25 14.02 9.86
CA PHE A 300 14.57 13.47 9.58
C PHE A 300 15.66 14.54 9.60
N ASP A 301 16.89 14.12 9.93
CA ASP A 301 18.05 15.00 10.11
C ASP A 301 18.48 15.65 8.77
N ASP A 302 18.56 14.82 7.71
CA ASP A 302 19.07 15.22 6.41
C ASP A 302 17.98 15.52 5.37
N CYS A 303 18.33 16.35 4.38
CA CYS A 303 17.52 16.56 3.18
C CYS A 303 17.96 15.53 2.13
N ILE A 304 17.28 14.38 2.06
CA ILE A 304 17.62 13.28 1.15
C ILE A 304 16.56 13.13 0.07
N ILE A 305 17.00 13.01 -1.19
CA ILE A 305 16.14 12.84 -2.37
C ILE A 305 16.63 11.63 -3.19
N VAL A 306 15.70 10.81 -3.68
CA VAL A 306 16.00 9.77 -4.67
C VAL A 306 16.07 10.38 -6.07
N GLY A 307 15.08 11.21 -6.43
CA GLY A 307 15.03 11.95 -7.69
C GLY A 307 14.35 11.19 -8.84
N GLY A 308 14.29 11.83 -10.00
CA GLY A 308 13.54 11.37 -11.18
C GLY A 308 12.01 11.41 -10.99
N ASP A 309 11.28 11.03 -12.03
CA ASP A 309 9.83 11.28 -12.18
C ASP A 309 8.97 10.78 -11.00
N LEU A 310 9.31 9.61 -10.46
CA LEU A 310 8.58 8.98 -9.36
C LEU A 310 8.84 9.62 -7.97
N PHE A 311 10.03 10.18 -7.73
CA PHE A 311 10.49 10.58 -6.38
C PHE A 311 11.01 12.03 -6.35
N GLN A 312 10.11 12.96 -6.66
CA GLN A 312 10.39 14.39 -6.80
C GLN A 312 10.59 15.14 -5.47
N LYS A 313 10.24 14.52 -4.34
CA LYS A 313 10.29 15.14 -3.02
C LYS A 313 11.36 14.49 -2.14
N CYS A 314 11.95 15.28 -1.24
CA CYS A 314 12.80 14.75 -0.19
C CYS A 314 11.97 14.04 0.89
N GLY A 315 12.60 13.16 1.66
CA GLY A 315 11.89 12.39 2.69
C GLY A 315 11.18 13.27 3.73
N ASN A 316 11.71 14.45 4.06
CA ASN A 316 11.05 15.39 4.97
C ASN A 316 9.81 16.08 4.35
N CYS A 317 9.91 16.49 3.09
CA CYS A 317 8.78 17.10 2.37
C CYS A 317 7.69 16.07 2.07
N GLU A 318 8.08 14.83 1.77
CA GLU A 318 7.15 13.71 1.62
C GLU A 318 6.43 13.47 2.96
N TRP A 319 7.16 13.34 4.08
CA TRP A 319 6.60 13.13 5.42
C TRP A 319 5.56 14.19 5.82
N ASN A 320 5.85 15.47 5.56
CA ASN A 320 4.94 16.58 5.87
C ASN A 320 3.92 16.87 4.77
N ARG A 321 3.94 16.12 3.65
CA ARG A 321 3.10 16.33 2.47
C ARG A 321 3.20 17.73 1.84
N GLN A 322 4.37 18.34 1.88
CA GLN A 322 4.62 19.68 1.36
C GLN A 322 5.29 19.66 -0.02
N GLY A 323 5.33 20.81 -0.69
CA GLY A 323 6.16 21.02 -1.88
C GLY A 323 7.66 20.94 -1.53
N CYS A 324 8.47 20.40 -2.43
CA CYS A 324 9.92 20.34 -2.28
C CYS A 324 10.56 21.27 -3.30
N HIS A 325 11.18 22.37 -2.84
CA HIS A 325 11.71 23.41 -3.71
C HIS A 325 13.15 23.78 -3.33
N GLY A 326 14.01 23.98 -4.34
CA GLY A 326 15.36 24.51 -4.15
C GLY A 326 16.42 23.51 -3.65
N SER A 327 16.11 22.21 -3.65
CA SER A 327 17.12 21.15 -3.47
C SER A 327 18.10 21.12 -4.64
N SER A 328 19.35 20.70 -4.39
CA SER A 328 20.41 20.66 -5.42
C SER A 328 20.11 19.73 -6.61
N GLY A 329 19.11 18.86 -6.51
CA GLY A 329 18.69 18.00 -7.62
C GLY A 329 19.63 16.80 -7.81
N ASP A 330 20.52 16.56 -6.84
CA ASP A 330 21.43 15.42 -6.85
C ASP A 330 20.58 14.14 -6.73
N SER A 331 20.36 13.48 -7.85
CA SER A 331 19.55 12.26 -7.95
C SER A 331 20.47 11.06 -8.01
N ILE A 332 19.99 9.92 -7.51
CA ILE A 332 20.74 8.67 -7.66
C ILE A 332 20.52 8.08 -9.05
N ASP A 333 21.53 7.42 -9.59
CA ASP A 333 21.34 6.51 -10.73
C ASP A 333 20.57 5.28 -10.24
N LYS A 334 19.28 5.22 -10.59
CA LYS A 334 18.37 4.15 -10.18
C LYS A 334 18.75 2.80 -10.78
N LEU A 335 19.23 2.77 -12.03
CA LEU A 335 19.62 1.52 -12.68
C LEU A 335 20.84 0.93 -11.99
N ALA A 336 21.88 1.75 -11.79
CA ALA A 336 23.07 1.32 -11.09
C ALA A 336 22.78 0.94 -9.62
N SER A 337 21.83 1.63 -8.98
CA SER A 337 21.36 1.29 -7.61
C SER A 337 20.70 -0.09 -7.56
N ARG A 338 19.79 -0.38 -8.50
CA ARG A 338 19.13 -1.69 -8.61
C ARG A 338 20.13 -2.81 -8.85
N GLU A 339 21.10 -2.60 -9.75
CA GLU A 339 22.14 -3.60 -10.02
C GLU A 339 22.97 -3.91 -8.76
N ARG A 340 23.33 -2.88 -7.98
CA ARG A 340 24.08 -3.08 -6.72
C ARG A 340 23.23 -3.82 -5.68
N ALA A 341 21.95 -3.47 -5.55
CA ALA A 341 21.02 -4.16 -4.65
C ALA A 341 20.89 -5.65 -5.02
N GLN A 342 20.72 -5.97 -6.31
CA GLN A 342 20.63 -7.35 -6.79
C GLN A 342 21.91 -8.15 -6.55
N ARG A 343 23.08 -7.56 -6.83
CA ARG A 343 24.38 -8.20 -6.55
C ARG A 343 24.56 -8.49 -5.08
N LYS A 344 24.17 -7.55 -4.20
CA LYS A 344 24.24 -7.74 -2.75
C LYS A 344 23.36 -8.89 -2.30
N LYS A 345 22.12 -8.96 -2.79
CA LYS A 345 21.19 -10.05 -2.48
C LYS A 345 21.73 -11.42 -2.93
N GLN A 346 22.29 -11.52 -4.14
CA GLN A 346 22.91 -12.76 -4.62
C GLN A 346 24.11 -13.21 -3.76
N LEU A 347 24.88 -12.27 -3.23
CA LEU A 347 25.98 -12.57 -2.30
C LEU A 347 25.47 -13.05 -0.94
N GLU A 348 24.40 -12.45 -0.42
CA GLU A 348 23.77 -12.84 0.85
C GLU A 348 23.13 -14.23 0.76
N ASP A 349 22.41 -14.51 -0.34
CA ASP A 349 21.79 -15.81 -0.60
C ASP A 349 22.84 -16.92 -0.79
N GLY A 350 23.93 -16.64 -1.53
CA GLY A 350 25.04 -17.59 -1.71
C GLY A 350 25.89 -17.83 -0.45
N ALA A 351 25.98 -16.84 0.44
CA ALA A 351 26.63 -17.00 1.75
C ALA A 351 25.79 -17.88 2.70
N GLN A 352 24.47 -17.82 2.62
CA GLN A 352 23.59 -18.69 3.40
C GLN A 352 23.66 -20.14 2.94
N GLU A 353 23.71 -20.43 1.63
CA GLU A 353 23.85 -21.79 1.09
C GLU A 353 25.21 -22.45 1.43
N THR A 354 26.29 -21.67 1.52
CA THR A 354 27.63 -22.19 1.88
C THR A 354 27.79 -22.47 3.37
N SER A 355 26.99 -21.83 4.24
CA SER A 355 27.02 -22.05 5.69
C SER A 355 26.24 -23.30 6.16
N ALA A 356 25.42 -23.91 5.29
CA ALA A 356 24.51 -25.01 5.65
C ALA A 356 25.13 -26.42 5.54
N ASN A 357 26.41 -26.57 5.19
CA ASN A 357 27.10 -27.87 5.14
C ASN A 357 28.20 -28.01 6.20
N PRO A 358 27.90 -28.51 7.42
CA PRO A 358 28.89 -29.09 8.28
C PRO A 358 29.06 -30.58 7.98
N SER A 359 30.31 -30.90 7.67
CA SER A 359 30.97 -32.19 7.55
C SER A 359 30.37 -33.35 8.37
N SER A 360 30.04 -34.43 7.69
CA SER A 360 29.97 -35.78 8.25
C SER A 360 30.96 -36.69 7.52
N GLU A 361 32.25 -36.50 7.82
CA GLU A 361 33.28 -37.52 7.65
C GLU A 361 34.09 -37.56 8.95
N THR A 362 33.82 -38.59 9.77
CA THR A 362 34.79 -39.49 10.42
C THR A 362 34.04 -40.63 11.09
#